data_AF-A0AAU0FA10-F1
#
_entry.id   AF-A0AAU0FA10-F1
#
_cell.length_a   1.000
_cell.length_b   1.000
_cell.length_c   1.000
_cell.angle_alpha   90.00
_cell.angle_beta   90.00
_cell.angle_gamma   90.00
#
_symmetry.space_group_name_H-M   'P 1'
#
loop_
_entity.id
_entity.type
_entity.pdbx_description
1 polymer ?
#
loop_
_entity_poly.entity_id
_entity_poly.type
_entity_poly.pdbx_seq_one_letter_code
_entity_poly.pdbx_strand_id
1 'polypeptide(L)'
;MDKNCPWKNKRLAFFEKDPITWTDTPSLHQFYKTLLNLKSTHPALKGGDKAATTQWLSTNAEDRVWAYLRKNGDKEVLTILNMSKEPVSFTLTDDKVKGTYRNVFTNVKRNFDEGKAFNLAVSGYAVFEK
;
A
#
# COMPACT_ATOMS: atom_id res chain seq x y z
N MET A 1 -51.17 -25.68 -2.96
CA MET A 1 -49.76 -25.39 -3.29
C MET A 1 -49.73 -24.19 -4.23
N ASP A 2 -49.87 -22.99 -3.66
CA ASP A 2 -49.83 -21.74 -4.43
C ASP A 2 -48.38 -21.33 -4.69
N LYS A 3 -47.97 -21.38 -5.96
CA LYS A 3 -46.64 -20.99 -6.43
C LYS A 3 -46.69 -19.55 -6.95
N ASN A 4 -46.82 -18.57 -6.06
CA ASN A 4 -46.58 -17.16 -6.41
C ASN A 4 -45.42 -16.60 -5.60
N CYS A 5 -44.20 -16.82 -6.10
CA CYS A 5 -43.01 -16.12 -5.64
C CYS A 5 -42.86 -14.82 -6.47
N PRO A 6 -43.02 -13.61 -5.87
CA PRO A 6 -43.16 -12.35 -6.61
C PRO A 6 -41.84 -11.82 -7.20
N TRP A 7 -40.72 -12.53 -7.04
CA TRP A 7 -39.38 -12.02 -7.35
C TRP A 7 -38.78 -12.51 -8.68
N LYS A 8 -39.56 -13.06 -9.61
CA LYS A 8 -39.00 -13.67 -10.84
C LYS A 8 -38.63 -12.70 -11.97
N ASN A 9 -39.02 -11.41 -11.94
CA ASN A 9 -38.96 -10.55 -13.14
C ASN A 9 -38.28 -9.18 -13.00
N LYS A 10 -37.46 -8.94 -11.98
CA LYS A 10 -36.67 -7.69 -11.92
C LYS A 10 -35.17 -8.00 -11.88
N ARG A 11 -34.53 -8.00 -13.06
CA ARG A 11 -33.06 -7.88 -13.14
C ARG A 11 -32.67 -6.46 -12.74
N LEU A 12 -31.67 -6.33 -11.88
CA LEU A 12 -31.00 -5.05 -11.60
C LEU A 12 -30.46 -4.47 -12.91
N ALA A 13 -30.67 -3.17 -13.13
CA ALA A 13 -30.11 -2.43 -14.26
C ALA A 13 -28.59 -2.26 -14.06
N PHE A 14 -27.82 -3.34 -14.22
CA PHE A 14 -26.36 -3.36 -14.12
C PHE A 14 -25.65 -2.81 -15.36
N PHE A 15 -26.40 -2.36 -16.37
CA PHE A 15 -25.87 -2.01 -17.69
C PHE A 15 -26.16 -0.57 -18.08
N GLU A 16 -26.45 0.31 -17.12
CA GLU A 16 -26.38 1.74 -17.42
C GLU A 16 -24.91 2.13 -17.60
N LYS A 17 -24.64 2.77 -18.74
CA LYS A 17 -23.30 3.24 -19.06
C LYS A 17 -22.99 4.39 -18.10
N ASP A 18 -22.02 4.18 -17.22
CA ASP A 18 -21.46 5.22 -16.34
C ASP A 18 -20.20 5.79 -17.01
N PRO A 19 -20.32 6.84 -17.84
CA PRO A 19 -19.16 7.42 -18.50
C PRO A 19 -18.26 8.09 -17.46
N ILE A 20 -16.99 7.69 -17.44
CA ILE A 20 -15.98 8.35 -16.62
C ILE A 20 -15.81 9.79 -17.13
N THR A 21 -16.14 10.76 -16.28
CA THR A 21 -15.85 12.17 -16.53
C THR A 21 -14.36 12.42 -16.32
N TRP A 22 -13.59 12.38 -17.41
CA TRP A 22 -12.17 12.70 -17.37
C TRP A 22 -11.99 14.20 -17.16
N THR A 23 -11.36 14.58 -16.04
CA THR A 23 -10.82 15.92 -15.83
C THR A 23 -9.37 15.96 -16.29
N ASP A 24 -8.85 17.14 -16.62
CA ASP A 24 -7.49 17.30 -17.17
C ASP A 24 -6.40 16.71 -16.24
N THR A 25 -6.62 16.75 -14.93
CA THR A 25 -5.73 16.14 -13.92
C THR A 25 -6.52 15.46 -12.81
N PRO A 26 -6.68 14.13 -12.85
CA PRO A 26 -7.27 13.37 -11.74
C PRO A 26 -6.45 13.55 -10.46
N SER A 27 -7.11 13.72 -9.31
CA SER A 27 -6.47 14.02 -8.02
C SER A 27 -5.41 12.99 -7.58
N LEU A 28 -5.61 11.72 -7.94
CA LEU A 28 -4.69 10.62 -7.63
C LEU A 28 -3.74 10.27 -8.77
N HIS A 29 -3.72 11.04 -9.86
CA HIS A 29 -2.90 10.74 -11.03
C HIS A 29 -1.42 10.56 -10.66
N GLN A 30 -0.84 11.54 -9.96
CA GLN A 30 0.58 11.47 -9.59
C GLN A 30 0.86 10.37 -8.57
N PHE A 31 -0.07 10.12 -7.65
CA PHE A 31 0.05 9.03 -6.68
C PHE A 31 0.15 7.67 -7.38
N TYR A 32 -0.78 7.37 -8.28
CA TYR A 32 -0.76 6.10 -9.03
C TYR A 32 0.41 6.02 -9.99
N LYS A 33 0.75 7.12 -10.67
CA LYS A 33 1.92 7.16 -11.57
C LYS A 33 3.20 6.78 -10.84
N THR A 34 3.43 7.34 -9.65
CA THR A 34 4.60 7.02 -8.82
C THR A 34 4.62 5.54 -8.42
N LEU A 35 3.50 4.98 -7.94
CA LEU A 35 3.43 3.57 -7.53
C LEU A 35 3.55 2.59 -8.70
N LEU A 36 2.94 2.90 -9.84
CA LEU A 36 3.04 2.08 -11.06
C LEU A 36 4.46 2.09 -11.61
N ASN A 37 5.11 3.25 -11.60
CA ASN A 37 6.52 3.36 -11.97
C ASN A 37 7.37 2.49 -11.05
N LEU A 38 7.24 2.65 -9.72
CA LEU A 38 7.94 1.82 -8.73
C LEU A 38 7.71 0.31 -8.98
N LYS A 39 6.46 -0.10 -9.18
CA LYS A 39 6.10 -1.51 -9.45
C LYS A 39 6.77 -2.05 -10.71
N SER A 40 6.87 -1.23 -11.76
CA SER A 40 7.43 -1.63 -13.05
C SER A 40 8.95 -1.71 -13.06
N THR A 41 9.63 -0.88 -12.27
CA THR A 41 11.09 -0.76 -12.28
C THR A 41 11.78 -1.52 -11.16
N HIS A 42 11.11 -1.72 -10.01
CA HIS A 42 11.74 -2.26 -8.83
C HIS A 42 11.61 -3.81 -8.76
N PRO A 43 12.72 -4.58 -8.76
CA PRO A 43 12.67 -6.04 -8.87
C PRO A 43 11.97 -6.71 -7.68
N ALA A 44 11.99 -6.10 -6.49
CA ALA A 44 11.24 -6.59 -5.34
C ALA A 44 9.72 -6.59 -5.55
N LEU A 45 9.18 -5.77 -6.45
CA LEU A 45 7.73 -5.66 -6.69
C LEU A 45 7.25 -6.48 -7.89
N LYS A 46 8.16 -7.08 -8.66
CA LYS A 46 7.84 -7.89 -9.83
C LYS A 46 6.97 -9.09 -9.42
N GLY A 47 5.81 -9.22 -10.06
CA GLY A 47 4.87 -10.32 -9.78
C GLY A 47 5.36 -11.65 -10.35
N GLY A 48 5.11 -12.74 -9.64
CA GLY A 48 5.42 -14.10 -10.10
C GLY A 48 6.91 -14.49 -10.06
N ASP A 49 7.79 -13.58 -9.64
CA ASP A 49 9.21 -13.88 -9.43
C ASP A 49 9.39 -14.63 -8.10
N LYS A 50 9.90 -15.86 -8.16
CA LYS A 50 10.15 -16.71 -6.98
C LYS A 50 11.25 -16.17 -6.08
N ALA A 51 12.14 -15.33 -6.60
CA ALA A 51 13.17 -14.66 -5.80
C ALA A 51 12.61 -13.49 -4.98
N ALA A 52 11.44 -12.94 -5.37
CA ALA A 52 10.81 -11.86 -4.63
C ALA A 52 10.01 -12.42 -3.45
N THR A 53 10.35 -11.99 -2.23
CA THR A 53 9.71 -12.44 -0.99
C THR A 53 9.08 -11.28 -0.24
N THR A 54 8.00 -11.55 0.50
CA THR A 54 7.31 -10.58 1.36
C THR A 54 7.41 -11.03 2.81
N GLN A 55 7.82 -10.13 3.68
CA GLN A 55 7.98 -10.36 5.12
C GLN A 55 7.15 -9.34 5.88
N TRP A 56 6.25 -9.80 6.75
CA TRP A 56 5.58 -8.92 7.71
C TRP A 56 6.58 -8.41 8.75
N LEU A 57 6.37 -7.18 9.19
CA LEU A 57 7.21 -6.51 10.18
C LEU A 57 6.38 -6.26 11.44
N SER A 58 6.99 -6.53 12.60
CA SER A 58 6.37 -6.23 13.88
C SER A 58 6.46 -4.74 14.23
N THR A 59 5.43 -4.27 14.93
CA THR A 59 5.33 -2.91 15.46
C THR A 59 4.80 -2.95 16.89
N ASN A 60 4.86 -1.83 17.61
CA ASN A 60 4.14 -1.68 18.88
C ASN A 60 2.66 -1.24 18.70
N ALA A 61 2.11 -1.32 17.49
CA ALA A 61 0.74 -0.93 17.15
C ALA A 61 0.14 -1.85 16.06
N GLU A 62 0.35 -3.16 16.15
CA GLU A 62 -0.01 -4.15 15.10
C GLU A 62 -1.51 -4.24 14.82
N ASP A 63 -2.35 -3.81 15.77
CA ASP A 63 -3.80 -3.71 15.63
C ASP A 63 -4.23 -2.57 14.67
N ARG A 64 -3.35 -1.58 14.46
CA ARG A 64 -3.64 -0.36 13.69
C ARG A 64 -2.72 -0.18 12.48
N VAL A 65 -1.53 -0.77 12.51
CA VAL A 65 -0.47 -0.55 11.50
C VAL A 65 -0.15 -1.84 10.77
N TRP A 66 -0.20 -1.78 9.45
CA TRP A 66 0.30 -2.84 8.57
C TRP A 66 1.65 -2.43 8.01
N ALA A 67 2.69 -3.16 8.39
CA ALA A 67 4.04 -2.95 7.90
C ALA A 67 4.59 -4.24 7.28
N TYR A 68 5.17 -4.14 6.10
CA TYR A 68 5.81 -5.26 5.43
C TYR A 68 7.00 -4.81 4.59
N LEU A 69 7.95 -5.71 4.43
CA LEU A 69 9.14 -5.56 3.61
C LEU A 69 9.07 -6.55 2.46
N ARG A 70 9.18 -6.05 1.23
CA ARG A 70 9.31 -6.91 0.04
C ARG A 70 10.76 -6.85 -0.45
N LYS A 71 11.39 -8.00 -0.69
CA LYS A 71 12.82 -8.10 -1.06
C LYS A 71 13.03 -8.96 -2.29
N ASN A 72 14.02 -8.61 -3.11
CA ASN A 72 14.61 -9.46 -4.15
C ASN A 72 16.12 -9.16 -4.20
N GLY A 73 16.93 -10.05 -3.61
CA GLY A 73 18.34 -9.77 -3.33
C GLY A 73 18.49 -8.58 -2.37
N ASP A 74 19.37 -7.64 -2.72
CA ASP A 74 19.64 -6.41 -1.96
C ASP A 74 18.61 -5.30 -2.21
N LYS A 75 17.65 -5.54 -3.12
CA LYS A 75 16.59 -4.59 -3.46
C LYS A 75 15.38 -4.78 -2.58
N GLU A 76 14.95 -3.70 -1.94
CA GLU A 76 13.93 -3.76 -0.90
C GLU A 76 12.91 -2.65 -1.04
N VAL A 77 11.64 -2.97 -0.79
CA VAL A 77 10.56 -1.99 -0.66
C VAL A 77 9.89 -2.18 0.69
N LEU A 78 10.00 -1.16 1.54
CA LEU A 78 9.31 -1.07 2.82
C LEU A 78 8.00 -0.32 2.62
N THR A 79 6.89 -0.96 3.02
CA THR A 79 5.56 -0.35 3.00
C THR A 79 4.95 -0.36 4.39
N ILE A 80 4.38 0.78 4.77
CA ILE A 80 3.75 1.00 6.07
C ILE A 80 2.43 1.72 5.85
N LEU A 81 1.35 1.19 6.42
CA LEU A 81 -0.02 1.67 6.27
C LEU A 81 -0.68 1.85 7.62
N ASN A 82 -1.30 3.00 7.86
CA ASN A 82 -2.24 3.18 8.95
C ASN A 82 -3.62 2.67 8.51
N MET A 83 -4.05 1.54 9.08
CA MET A 83 -5.35 0.91 8.80
C MET A 83 -6.46 1.39 9.74
N SER A 84 -6.13 2.23 10.71
CA SER A 84 -7.07 2.77 11.69
C SER A 84 -7.73 4.07 11.22
N LYS A 85 -8.79 4.46 11.94
CA LYS A 85 -9.51 5.73 11.73
C LYS A 85 -8.92 6.90 12.53
N GLU A 86 -7.78 6.68 13.18
CA GLU A 86 -7.12 7.65 14.05
C GLU A 86 -5.65 7.84 13.63
N PRO A 87 -5.03 8.99 13.92
CA PRO A 87 -3.58 9.13 13.78
C PRO A 87 -2.85 8.12 14.68
N VAL A 88 -1.71 7.61 14.22
CA VAL A 88 -0.93 6.60 14.95
C VAL A 88 0.53 6.99 15.01
N SER A 89 1.07 7.01 16.23
CA SER A 89 2.51 7.09 16.50
C SER A 89 2.98 5.73 16.98
N PHE A 90 3.99 5.17 16.32
CA PHE A 90 4.45 3.80 16.57
C PHE A 90 5.92 3.65 16.16
N THR A 91 6.51 2.52 16.51
CA THR A 91 7.88 2.15 16.16
C THR A 91 7.90 0.76 15.52
N LEU A 92 8.68 0.59 14.45
CA LEU A 92 8.99 -0.77 13.95
C LEU A 92 9.95 -1.44 14.93
N THR A 93 9.56 -2.59 15.46
CA THR A 93 10.35 -3.36 16.43
C THR A 93 11.18 -4.45 15.77
N ASP A 94 11.00 -4.68 14.47
CA ASP A 94 11.70 -5.71 13.70
C ASP A 94 13.08 -5.22 13.17
N ASP A 95 14.07 -6.10 13.22
CA ASP A 95 15.46 -5.83 12.78
C ASP A 95 15.71 -6.04 11.28
N LYS A 96 14.72 -6.50 10.50
CA LYS A 96 14.87 -6.75 9.06
C LYS A 96 15.11 -5.49 8.23
N VAL A 97 14.68 -4.32 8.72
CA VAL A 97 14.86 -3.02 8.06
C VAL A 97 16.15 -2.37 8.56
N LYS A 98 17.15 -2.23 7.67
CA LYS A 98 18.47 -1.67 8.00
C LYS A 98 19.06 -0.84 6.85
N GLY A 99 19.81 0.19 7.22
CA GLY A 99 20.46 1.11 6.28
C GLY A 99 19.54 2.22 5.77
N THR A 100 20.00 2.87 4.70
CA THR A 100 19.33 4.03 4.11
C THR A 100 18.35 3.64 3.02
N TYR A 101 17.13 4.16 3.09
CA TYR A 101 16.11 4.02 2.06
C TYR A 101 15.67 5.40 1.59
N ARG A 102 15.17 5.47 0.36
CA ARG A 102 14.56 6.68 -0.21
C ARG A 102 13.05 6.58 -0.08
N ASN A 103 12.39 7.60 0.46
CA ASN A 103 10.94 7.72 0.39
C ASN A 103 10.51 7.94 -1.08
N VAL A 104 9.62 7.09 -1.60
CA VAL A 104 9.28 7.08 -3.03
C VAL A 104 8.48 8.32 -3.45
N PHE A 105 7.78 8.98 -2.53
CA PHE A 105 6.96 10.16 -2.83
C PHE A 105 7.73 11.46 -2.67
N THR A 106 8.59 11.56 -1.64
CA THR A 106 9.32 12.81 -1.33
C THR A 106 10.76 12.81 -1.80
N ASN A 107 11.30 11.66 -2.21
CA ASN A 107 12.72 11.43 -2.52
C ASN A 107 13.70 11.71 -1.37
N VAL A 108 13.19 11.95 -0.15
CA VAL A 108 14.01 12.14 1.04
C VAL A 108 14.59 10.80 1.48
N LYS A 109 15.89 10.77 1.75
CA LYS A 109 16.57 9.60 2.30
C LYS A 109 16.38 9.55 3.82
N ARG A 110 16.16 8.35 4.34
CA ARG A 110 16.07 8.07 5.77
C ARG A 110 16.95 6.88 6.11
N ASN A 111 17.79 7.03 7.12
CA ASN A 111 18.56 5.93 7.69
C ASN A 111 17.77 5.24 8.80
N PHE A 112 17.48 3.95 8.65
CA PHE A 112 16.73 3.17 9.64
C PHE A 112 17.61 2.59 10.74
N ASP A 113 18.93 2.74 10.65
CA ASP A 113 19.86 2.39 11.72
C ASP A 113 19.85 3.45 12.85
N GLU A 114 19.43 4.68 12.54
CA GLU A 114 19.34 5.81 13.49
C GLU A 114 17.99 5.86 14.25
N GLY A 115 16.97 5.17 13.76
CA GLY A 115 15.67 5.12 14.41
C GLY A 115 14.50 4.75 13.50
N LYS A 116 13.55 4.00 14.07
CA LYS A 116 12.41 3.42 13.34
C LYS A 116 11.04 3.91 13.82
N ALA A 117 10.98 5.09 14.44
CA ALA A 117 9.75 5.74 14.86
C ALA A 117 8.99 6.37 13.68
N PHE A 118 7.66 6.36 13.75
CA PHE A 118 6.77 6.92 12.74
C PHE A 118 5.60 7.64 13.39
N ASN A 119 5.09 8.64 12.69
CA ASN A 119 3.80 9.26 12.96
C ASN A 119 3.03 9.33 11.63
N LEU A 120 1.88 8.67 11.56
CA LEU A 120 1.03 8.63 10.39
C LEU A 120 -0.35 9.21 10.72
N ALA A 121 -0.84 10.09 9.83
CA ALA A 121 -2.22 10.57 9.87
C ALA A 121 -3.22 9.43 9.59
N VAL A 122 -4.52 9.72 9.73
CA VAL A 122 -5.61 8.80 9.35
C VAL A 122 -5.44 8.38 7.89
N SER A 123 -5.48 7.07 7.63
CA SER A 123 -5.21 6.49 6.29
C SER A 123 -3.85 6.88 5.68
N GLY A 124 -2.93 7.38 6.49
CA GLY A 124 -1.58 7.72 6.10
C GLY A 124 -0.75 6.50 5.77
N TYR A 125 0.26 6.69 4.95
CA TYR A 125 1.16 5.63 4.50
C TYR A 125 2.57 6.16 4.32
N ALA A 126 3.53 5.25 4.31
CA ALA A 126 4.90 5.53 3.90
C ALA A 126 5.43 4.36 3.08
N VAL A 127 6.09 4.69 1.96
CA VAL A 127 6.71 3.72 1.06
C VAL A 127 8.14 4.14 0.81
N PHE A 128 9.08 3.23 1.04
CA PHE A 128 10.50 3.46 0.86
C PHE A 128 11.11 2.37 -0.02
N GLU A 129 12.14 2.71 -0.77
CA GLU A 129 12.89 1.78 -1.61
C GLU A 129 14.41 1.87 -1.37
N LYS A 130 15.12 0.78 -1.69
CA LYS A 130 16.57 0.61 -1.57
C LYS A 130 17.11 -0.16 -2.78
#